data_AF-A0A158IWN7-F1
#
_entry.id   AF-A0A158IWN7-F1
#
_cell.length_a   1.000
_cell.length_b   1.000
_cell.length_c   1.000
_cell.angle_alpha   90.00
_cell.angle_beta   90.00
_cell.angle_gamma   90.00
#
_symmetry.space_group_name_H-M   'P 1'
#
loop_
_entity.id
_entity.type
_entity.pdbx_description
1 polymer ?
#
loop_
_entity_poly.entity_id
_entity_poly.type
_entity_poly.pdbx_seq_one_letter_code
_entity_poly.pdbx_strand_id
1 'polypeptide(L)'
;MPFFFSRHAALAGLDRASRRDVRRIAWHFAQRHWSLHAPAFAWIIFVLLHTRYHVAPERRDYFLITLVIFVLAVVNIRLHIGRYLKPARAIHDALGSTAARTIIGG
;
A
#
# COMPACT_ATOMS: atom_id res chain seq x y z
N MET A 1 2.75 6.38 8.17
CA MET A 1 1.48 6.98 7.71
C MET A 1 0.29 6.29 8.40
N PRO A 2 -0.66 7.01 9.03
CA PRO A 2 -1.80 6.39 9.67
C PRO A 2 -2.88 6.11 8.61
N PHE A 3 -2.84 4.93 8.00
CA PHE A 3 -3.83 4.56 6.98
C PHE A 3 -5.20 4.34 7.63
N PHE A 4 -6.19 5.15 7.26
CA PHE A 4 -7.58 5.09 7.71
C PHE A 4 -8.27 3.79 7.22
N PHE A 5 -7.96 2.66 7.84
CA PHE A 5 -8.77 1.44 7.78
C PHE A 5 -9.75 1.37 8.96
N SER A 6 -10.27 2.52 9.42
CA SER A 6 -11.02 2.60 10.68
C SER A 6 -12.33 1.79 10.68
N ARG A 7 -12.86 1.46 9.48
CA ARG A 7 -14.10 0.69 9.30
C ARG A 7 -13.89 -0.72 8.73
N HIS A 8 -12.65 -1.19 8.59
CA HIS A 8 -12.44 -2.51 8.01
C HIS A 8 -12.80 -3.60 9.04
N ALA A 9 -13.64 -4.56 8.66
CA ALA A 9 -14.15 -5.60 9.57
C ALA A 9 -13.02 -6.37 10.26
N ALA A 10 -11.88 -6.56 9.59
CA ALA A 10 -10.69 -7.21 10.15
C ALA A 10 -10.03 -6.44 11.31
N LEU A 11 -10.41 -5.19 11.57
CA LEU A 11 -9.90 -4.36 12.66
C LEU A 11 -10.94 -4.07 13.74
N ALA A 12 -12.17 -4.56 13.58
CA ALA A 12 -13.25 -4.38 14.55
C ALA A 12 -12.96 -5.15 15.85
N GLY A 13 -13.24 -4.51 16.99
CA GLY A 13 -13.02 -5.08 18.33
C GLY A 13 -11.59 -5.00 18.85
N LEU A 14 -10.61 -4.62 18.02
CA LEU A 14 -9.22 -4.46 18.44
C LEU A 14 -8.98 -3.09 19.11
N ASP A 15 -8.08 -3.06 20.09
CA ASP A 15 -7.56 -1.84 20.68
C ASP A 15 -6.59 -1.11 19.71
N ARG A 16 -6.06 0.05 20.11
CA ARG A 16 -5.22 0.85 19.20
C ARG A 16 -3.88 0.17 18.89
N ALA A 17 -3.31 -0.58 19.83
CA ALA A 17 -2.03 -1.27 19.65
C ALA A 17 -2.18 -2.46 18.68
N SER A 18 -3.14 -3.35 18.91
CA SER A 18 -3.41 -4.49 18.04
C SER A 18 -3.81 -4.07 16.63
N ARG A 19 -4.56 -2.97 16.47
CA ARG A 19 -4.84 -2.42 15.12
C ARG A 19 -3.56 -2.01 14.38
N ARG A 20 -2.57 -1.47 15.09
CA ARG A 20 -1.28 -1.09 14.49
C ARG A 20 -0.51 -2.33 14.06
N ASP A 21 -0.52 -3.37 14.88
CA ASP A 21 0.22 -4.60 14.62
C ASP A 21 -0.37 -5.40 13.45
N VAL A 22 -1.70 -5.56 13.40
CA VAL A 22 -2.39 -6.17 12.25
C VAL A 22 -2.08 -5.41 10.96
N ARG A 23 -2.09 -4.07 10.98
CA ARG A 23 -1.75 -3.26 9.81
C ARG A 23 -0.29 -3.41 9.37
N ARG A 24 0.64 -3.53 10.33
CA ARG A 24 2.06 -3.75 10.03
C ARG A 24 2.28 -5.11 9.38
N ILE A 25 1.65 -6.17 9.89
CA ILE A 25 1.70 -7.51 9.30
C ILE A 25 1.10 -7.49 7.89
N ALA A 26 -0.07 -6.87 7.71
CA ALA A 26 -0.69 -6.74 6.39
C ALA A 26 0.19 -5.97 5.39
N TRP A 27 0.85 -4.90 5.85
CA TRP A 27 1.80 -4.14 5.04
C TRP A 27 3.02 -4.97 4.65
N HIS A 28 3.60 -5.72 5.58
CA HIS A 28 4.74 -6.60 5.32
C HIS A 28 4.45 -7.60 4.21
N PHE A 29 3.27 -8.22 4.23
CA PHE A 29 2.85 -9.11 3.15
C PHE A 29 2.57 -8.35 1.85
N ALA A 30 1.90 -7.20 1.92
CA ALA A 30 1.63 -6.38 0.75
C ALA A 30 2.91 -5.96 0.00
N GLN A 31 3.99 -5.64 0.73
CA GLN A 31 5.29 -5.26 0.15
C GLN A 31 6.00 -6.40 -0.59
N ARG A 32 5.73 -7.66 -0.26
CA ARG A 32 6.36 -8.79 -0.95
C ARG A 32 5.84 -9.01 -2.38
N HIS A 33 4.75 -8.35 -2.76
CA HIS A 33 4.17 -8.48 -4.09
C HIS A 33 4.66 -7.38 -5.03
N TRP A 34 5.29 -7.78 -6.14
CA TRP A 34 5.79 -6.86 -7.15
C TRP A 34 4.73 -5.90 -7.71
N SER A 35 3.47 -6.36 -7.84
CA SER A 35 2.37 -5.53 -8.36
C SER A 35 2.05 -4.30 -7.50
N LEU A 36 2.49 -4.26 -6.25
CA LEU A 36 2.45 -3.02 -5.44
C LEU A 36 3.20 -1.88 -6.13
N HIS A 37 4.31 -2.21 -6.82
CA HIS A 37 5.23 -1.27 -7.45
C HIS A 37 4.86 -0.92 -8.89
N ALA A 38 3.86 -1.57 -9.49
CA ALA A 38 3.47 -1.34 -10.88
C ALA A 38 3.19 0.15 -11.21
N PRO A 39 2.53 0.94 -10.35
CA PRO A 39 2.33 2.37 -10.59
C PRO A 39 3.64 3.19 -10.61
N ALA A 40 4.61 2.83 -9.76
CA ALA A 40 5.92 3.47 -9.77
C ALA A 40 6.68 3.14 -11.07
N PHE A 41 6.60 1.90 -11.53
CA PHE A 41 7.18 1.49 -12.81
C PHE A 41 6.54 2.24 -13.99
N ALA A 42 5.20 2.36 -14.01
CA ALA A 42 4.48 3.13 -15.02
C ALA A 42 4.90 4.61 -15.01
N TRP A 43 5.09 5.21 -13.83
CA TRP A 43 5.60 6.58 -13.70
C TRP A 43 7.00 6.74 -14.28
N ILE A 44 7.92 5.81 -13.98
CA ILE A 44 9.29 5.83 -14.54
C ILE A 44 9.25 5.77 -16.06
N ILE A 45 8.47 4.85 -16.64
CA ILE A 45 8.30 4.75 -18.10
C ILE A 45 7.78 6.07 -18.68
N PHE A 46 6.76 6.66 -18.05
CA PHE A 46 6.20 7.94 -18.47
C PHE A 46 7.25 9.05 -18.48
N VAL A 47 8.06 9.17 -17.42
CA VAL A 47 9.15 10.15 -17.32
C VAL A 47 10.20 9.94 -18.42
N LEU A 48 10.60 8.69 -18.67
CA LEU A 48 11.55 8.37 -19.73
C LEU A 48 11.02 8.75 -21.12
N LEU A 49 9.77 8.41 -21.41
CA LEU A 49 9.11 8.78 -22.67
C LEU A 49 8.98 10.30 -22.81
N HIS A 50 8.60 10.99 -21.74
CA HIS A 50 8.48 12.45 -21.74
C HIS A 50 9.83 13.13 -21.98
N THR A 51 10.88 12.65 -21.32
CA THR A 51 12.23 13.20 -21.46
C THR A 51 12.77 13.04 -22.88
N ARG A 52 12.51 11.88 -23.52
CA ARG A 52 13.02 11.58 -24.86
C ARG A 52 12.18 12.17 -25.99
N TYR A 53 10.85 12.14 -25.85
CA TYR A 53 9.91 12.40 -26.95
C TYR A 53 8.91 13.52 -26.67
N HIS A 54 8.95 14.14 -25.48
CA HIS A 54 8.07 15.25 -25.11
C HIS A 54 6.58 14.92 -25.25
N VAL A 55 6.18 13.68 -24.92
CA VAL A 55 4.80 13.16 -25.04
C VAL A 55 3.72 13.95 -24.29
N ALA A 56 4.10 14.91 -23.45
CA ALA A 56 3.20 15.81 -22.74
C ALA A 56 3.77 17.23 -22.83
N PRO A 57 3.62 17.92 -23.99
CA PRO A 57 4.33 19.16 -24.27
C PRO A 57 3.91 20.31 -23.34
N GLU A 58 2.66 20.28 -22.84
CA GLU A 58 2.20 21.23 -21.85
C GLU A 58 2.50 20.77 -20.42
N ARG A 59 2.95 21.72 -19.59
CA ARG A 59 3.18 21.48 -18.15
C ARG A 59 1.92 20.98 -17.43
N ARG A 60 0.74 21.40 -17.89
CA ARG A 60 -0.55 20.97 -17.34
C ARG A 60 -0.79 19.49 -17.58
N ASP A 61 -0.53 18.99 -18.78
CA ASP A 61 -0.75 17.59 -19.15
C ASP A 61 0.19 16.67 -18.38
N TYR A 62 1.48 17.07 -18.27
CA TYR A 62 2.44 16.34 -17.45
C TYR A 62 1.97 16.22 -15.99
N PHE A 63 1.46 17.32 -15.43
CA PHE A 63 0.95 17.34 -14.06
C PHE A 63 -0.29 16.44 -13.91
N LEU A 64 -1.25 16.51 -14.84
CA LEU A 64 -2.46 15.70 -14.80
C LEU A 64 -2.16 14.21 -14.93
N ILE A 65 -1.28 13.81 -15.85
CA ILE A 65 -0.88 12.41 -16.01
C ILE A 65 -0.19 11.91 -14.75
N THR A 66 0.76 12.69 -14.21
CA THR A 66 1.44 12.36 -12.96
C THR A 66 0.46 12.21 -11.81
N LEU A 67 -0.53 13.11 -11.70
CA LEU A 67 -1.57 13.06 -10.67
C LEU A 67 -2.43 11.79 -10.81
N VAL A 68 -2.81 11.42 -12.03
CA VAL A 68 -3.57 10.18 -12.29
C VAL A 68 -2.76 8.96 -11.84
N ILE A 69 -1.48 8.87 -12.24
CA ILE A 69 -0.60 7.77 -11.83
C ILE A 69 -0.45 7.72 -10.31
N PHE A 70 -0.32 8.88 -9.65
CA PHE A 70 -0.26 8.97 -8.20
C PHE A 70 -1.54 8.47 -7.52
N VAL A 71 -2.71 8.86 -8.01
CA VAL A 71 -4.00 8.38 -7.48
C VAL A 71 -4.10 6.86 -7.66
N LEU A 72 -3.73 6.33 -8.83
CA LEU A 72 -3.67 4.89 -9.07
C LEU A 72 -2.69 4.18 -8.13
N ALA A 73 -1.54 4.79 -7.83
CA ALA A 73 -0.59 4.27 -6.86
C ALA A 73 -1.20 4.15 -5.46
N VAL A 74 -1.87 5.20 -4.99
CA VAL A 74 -2.54 5.20 -3.68
C VAL A 74 -3.64 4.14 -3.62
N VAL A 75 -4.46 4.03 -4.67
CA VAL A 75 -5.52 3.00 -4.75
C VAL A 75 -4.92 1.60 -4.77
N ASN A 76 -3.88 1.36 -5.58
CA ASN A 76 -3.21 0.07 -5.68
C ASN A 76 -2.64 -0.38 -4.33
N ILE A 77 -1.94 0.52 -3.63
CA ILE A 77 -1.39 0.26 -2.29
C ILE A 77 -2.51 -0.06 -1.30
N ARG A 78 -3.62 0.71 -1.31
CA ARG A 78 -4.77 0.48 -0.43
C ARG A 78 -5.42 -0.88 -0.66
N LEU A 79 -5.61 -1.27 -1.93
CA LEU A 79 -6.18 -2.56 -2.29
C LEU A 79 -5.26 -3.70 -1.87
N HIS A 80 -3.95 -3.57 -2.10
CA HIS A 80 -2.98 -4.56 -1.66
C HIS A 80 -3.03 -4.75 -0.15
N ILE A 81 -2.88 -3.68 0.65
CA ILE A 81 -2.97 -3.79 2.11
C ILE A 81 -4.31 -4.38 2.54
N GLY A 82 -5.41 -3.90 1.96
CA GLY A 82 -6.77 -4.36 2.27
C GLY A 82 -6.94 -5.88 2.10
N ARG A 83 -6.41 -6.45 1.02
CA ARG A 83 -6.44 -7.90 0.77
C ARG A 83 -5.75 -8.70 1.88
N TYR A 84 -4.68 -8.16 2.48
CA TYR A 84 -3.92 -8.84 3.54
C TYR A 84 -4.41 -8.54 4.97
N LEU A 85 -5.40 -7.67 5.17
CA LEU A 85 -5.89 -7.36 6.52
C LEU A 85 -6.58 -8.54 7.19
N LYS A 86 -7.39 -9.31 6.45
CA LYS A 86 -8.06 -10.52 6.98
C LYS A 86 -7.05 -11.61 7.40
N PRO A 87 -6.09 -12.04 6.55
CA PRO A 87 -5.09 -13.02 6.97
C PRO A 87 -4.17 -12.46 8.08
N ALA A 88 -3.79 -11.18 8.03
CA ALA A 88 -3.00 -10.57 9.11
C ALA A 88 -3.72 -10.59 10.46
N ARG A 89 -5.05 -10.38 10.48
CA ARG A 89 -5.86 -10.53 11.69
C ARG A 89 -5.82 -11.97 12.20
N ALA A 90 -6.05 -12.95 11.34
CA ALA A 90 -6.02 -14.36 11.75
C ALA A 90 -4.68 -14.75 12.39
N ILE A 91 -3.57 -14.26 11.84
CA ILE A 91 -2.24 -14.49 12.39
C ILE A 91 -2.06 -13.80 13.75
N HIS A 92 -2.51 -12.55 13.88
CA HIS A 92 -2.50 -11.84 15.16
C HIS A 92 -3.37 -12.53 16.21
N ASP A 93 -4.55 -13.05 15.84
CA ASP A 93 -5.44 -13.76 16.76
C ASP A 93 -4.85 -15.11 17.21
N ALA A 94 -4.01 -15.75 16.38
CA ALA A 94 -3.33 -17.00 16.71
C ALA A 94 -2.05 -16.82 17.56
N LEU A 95 -1.28 -15.76 17.30
CA LEU A 95 0.04 -15.54 17.92
C LEU A 95 0.03 -14.42 18.98
N GLY A 96 -1.03 -13.62 19.05
CA GLY A 96 -1.14 -12.48 19.95
C GLY A 96 -0.17 -11.34 19.61
N SER A 97 0.21 -10.56 20.62
CA SER A 97 1.04 -9.35 20.47
C SER A 97 2.50 -9.62 20.07
N THR A 98 2.94 -10.88 20.07
CA THR A 98 4.28 -11.27 19.59
C THR A 98 4.30 -11.45 18.07
N ALA A 99 3.16 -11.68 17.43
CA ALA A 99 3.03 -11.93 15.99
C ALA A 99 3.79 -10.93 15.13
N ALA A 100 3.63 -9.64 15.41
CA ALA A 100 4.27 -8.58 14.65
C ALA A 100 5.79 -8.61 14.78
N ARG A 101 6.34 -8.90 15.97
CA ARG A 101 7.79 -9.03 16.18
C ARG A 101 8.34 -10.27 15.49
N THR A 102 7.66 -11.41 15.61
CA THR A 102 8.11 -12.68 15.03
C THR A 102 8.11 -12.67 13.49
N ILE A 103 7.13 -12.01 12.87
CA ILE A 103 6.93 -12.05 11.40
C ILE A 103 7.70 -10.96 10.66
N ILE A 104 7.75 -9.78 11.25
CA ILE A 104 8.36 -8.60 10.62
C ILE A 104 9.85 -8.54 10.94
N GLY A 105 10.28 -9.21 12.01
CA GLY A 105 11.63 -9.05 12.57
C GLY A 105 11.68 -7.80 13.44
N GLY A 106 12.21 -7.95 14.65
CA GLY A 106 12.60 -6.86 15.54
C GLY A 106 14.10 -6.65 15.45
#